data_AF-A0A267ARA7-F1
#
_entry.id   AF-A0A267ARA7-F1
#
_cell.length_a   1.000
_cell.length_b   1.000
_cell.length_c   1.000
_cell.angle_alpha   90.00
_cell.angle_beta   90.00
_cell.angle_gamma   90.00
#
_symmetry.space_group_name_H-M   'P 1'
#
loop_
_entity.id
_entity.type
_entity.pdbx_description
1 polymer ?
#
loop_
_entity_poly.entity_id
_entity_poly.type
_entity_poly.pdbx_seq_one_letter_code
_entity_poly.pdbx_strand_id
1 'polypeptide(L)'
;MSTKFTKENLNDIIVESVVDSLNFNNEQAVLTARGGSAQADETYFERYSNNKSHILKSAGVDESAIPTNVNIENILVAKQISDLINQSPELRGIKNHISNGNVKIDASDASSVLKLNSEKLIKNAASDVLLRVSSIHHEPIGKGFDVSIPAFHGGSIRAQDLVSGLKIAGEYVSDSLLEIKSKLDLKVEDKQASKPKLKM
;
A
#
# COMPACT_ATOMS: atom_id res chain seq x y z
N MET A 1 28.61 1.95 -23.74
CA MET A 1 28.40 3.17 -22.93
C MET A 1 27.26 2.87 -21.98
N SER A 2 27.45 3.02 -20.66
CA SER A 2 26.38 2.85 -19.68
C SER A 2 25.41 4.01 -19.83
N THR A 3 24.21 3.74 -20.34
CA THR A 3 23.11 4.71 -20.37
C THR A 3 22.67 4.94 -18.94
N LYS A 4 22.75 6.20 -18.50
CA LYS A 4 22.29 6.62 -17.18
C LYS A 4 20.79 6.34 -17.08
N PHE A 5 20.36 5.59 -16.05
CA PHE A 5 18.95 5.35 -15.77
C PHE A 5 18.17 6.65 -15.68
N THR A 6 17.08 6.75 -16.43
CA THR A 6 16.24 7.95 -16.54
C THR A 6 14.86 7.74 -15.90
N LYS A 7 14.12 8.84 -15.76
CA LYS A 7 12.71 8.79 -15.37
C LYS A 7 11.85 8.07 -16.42
N GLU A 8 12.21 8.17 -17.70
CA GLU A 8 11.55 7.45 -18.78
C GLU A 8 11.74 5.95 -18.62
N ASN A 9 12.96 5.49 -18.33
CA ASN A 9 13.19 4.06 -18.04
C ASN A 9 12.33 3.56 -16.88
N LEU A 10 12.19 4.35 -15.81
CA LEU A 10 11.29 4.00 -14.71
C LEU A 10 9.83 3.92 -15.16
N ASN A 11 9.36 4.89 -15.95
CA ASN A 11 8.00 4.89 -16.47
C ASN A 11 7.74 3.68 -17.38
N ASP A 12 8.69 3.33 -18.26
CA ASP A 12 8.56 2.19 -19.16
C ASP A 12 8.47 0.88 -18.36
N ILE A 13 9.30 0.71 -17.34
CA ILE A 13 9.19 -0.44 -16.43
C ILE A 13 7.82 -0.50 -15.74
N ILE A 14 7.30 0.64 -15.28
CA ILE A 14 5.96 0.71 -14.66
C ILE A 14 4.88 0.29 -15.66
N VAL A 15 4.91 0.84 -16.88
CA VAL A 15 3.93 0.54 -17.93
C VAL A 15 3.98 -0.94 -18.29
N GLU A 16 5.17 -1.48 -18.55
CA GLU A 16 5.33 -2.89 -18.93
C GLU A 16 4.92 -3.84 -17.79
N SER A 17 5.13 -3.46 -16.52
CA SER A 17 4.64 -4.25 -15.38
C SER A 17 3.11 -4.26 -15.30
N VAL A 18 2.45 -3.15 -15.62
CA VAL A 18 0.98 -3.07 -15.69
C VAL A 18 0.46 -3.90 -16.86
N VAL A 19 1.07 -3.78 -18.04
CA VAL A 19 0.68 -4.54 -19.24
C VAL A 19 0.84 -6.04 -19.00
N ASP A 20 1.94 -6.48 -18.41
CA ASP A 20 2.19 -7.90 -18.10
C ASP A 20 1.12 -8.45 -17.13
N SER A 21 0.73 -7.67 -16.12
CA SER A 21 -0.35 -8.03 -15.17
C SER A 21 -1.70 -8.13 -15.84
N LEU A 22 -2.06 -7.16 -16.68
CA LEU A 22 -3.32 -7.20 -17.42
C LEU A 22 -3.37 -8.40 -18.37
N ASN A 23 -2.29 -8.68 -19.09
CA ASN A 23 -2.22 -9.83 -19.99
C ASN A 23 -2.36 -11.14 -19.23
N PHE A 24 -1.60 -11.31 -18.14
CA PHE A 24 -1.66 -12.51 -17.32
C PHE A 24 -3.06 -12.74 -16.74
N ASN A 25 -3.66 -11.72 -16.11
CA ASN A 25 -4.99 -11.85 -15.51
C ASN A 25 -6.08 -12.10 -16.57
N ASN A 26 -5.97 -11.49 -17.75
CA ASN A 26 -6.87 -11.77 -18.88
C ASN A 26 -6.73 -13.21 -19.37
N GLU A 27 -5.51 -13.74 -19.46
CA GLU A 27 -5.27 -15.15 -19.80
C GLU A 27 -5.91 -16.08 -18.76
N GLN A 28 -5.77 -15.79 -17.46
CA GLN A 28 -6.40 -16.55 -16.37
C GLN A 28 -7.94 -16.50 -16.45
N ALA A 29 -8.52 -15.32 -16.74
CA ALA A 29 -9.96 -15.17 -16.93
C ALA A 29 -10.48 -15.99 -18.13
N VAL A 30 -9.75 -15.97 -19.25
CA VAL A 30 -10.09 -16.77 -20.45
C VAL A 30 -9.98 -18.27 -20.16
N LEU A 31 -8.95 -18.72 -19.44
CA LEU A 31 -8.79 -20.12 -19.04
C LEU A 31 -9.97 -20.57 -18.15
N THR A 32 -10.36 -19.75 -17.18
CA THR A 32 -11.52 -20.01 -16.31
C THR A 32 -12.80 -20.14 -17.12
N ALA A 33 -13.06 -19.18 -18.03
CA ALA A 33 -14.25 -19.19 -18.88
C ALA A 33 -14.34 -20.42 -19.80
N ARG A 34 -13.18 -21.02 -20.14
CA ARG A 34 -13.09 -22.26 -20.92
C ARG A 34 -13.18 -23.54 -20.05
N GLY A 35 -13.41 -23.40 -18.74
CA GLY A 35 -13.51 -24.53 -17.82
C GLY A 35 -12.14 -25.11 -17.39
N GLY A 36 -11.06 -24.39 -17.63
CA GLY A 36 -9.72 -24.76 -17.18
C GLY A 36 -9.45 -24.38 -15.71
N SER A 37 -8.31 -24.85 -15.19
CA SER A 37 -7.81 -24.44 -13.86
C SER A 37 -6.91 -23.22 -14.00
N ALA A 38 -7.46 -22.04 -13.73
CA ALA A 38 -6.69 -20.80 -13.75
C ALA A 38 -5.90 -20.56 -12.45
N GLN A 39 -4.86 -19.76 -12.55
CA GLN A 39 -4.13 -19.21 -11.42
C GLN A 39 -4.85 -17.97 -10.87
N ALA A 40 -4.50 -17.56 -9.65
CA ALA A 40 -4.99 -16.31 -9.07
C ALA A 40 -4.46 -15.11 -9.85
N ASP A 41 -5.23 -14.01 -9.87
CA ASP A 41 -4.78 -12.75 -10.45
C ASP A 41 -3.53 -12.25 -9.72
N GLU A 42 -2.58 -11.70 -10.50
CA GLU A 42 -1.34 -11.14 -9.99
C GLU A 42 -1.32 -9.61 -10.18
N THR A 43 -0.86 -8.90 -9.15
CA THR A 43 -0.65 -7.45 -9.14
C THR A 43 0.58 -7.02 -9.94
N TYR A 44 0.74 -5.72 -10.20
CA TYR A 44 1.87 -5.20 -10.99
C TYR A 44 3.24 -5.56 -10.39
N PHE A 45 3.37 -5.52 -9.06
CA PHE A 45 4.62 -5.77 -8.38
C PHE A 45 4.92 -7.28 -8.27
N GLU A 46 3.90 -8.13 -8.17
CA GLU A 46 4.06 -9.59 -8.29
C GLU A 46 4.54 -9.96 -9.68
N ARG A 47 3.90 -9.42 -10.73
CA ARG A 47 4.35 -9.62 -12.12
C ARG A 47 5.77 -9.17 -12.34
N TYR A 48 6.12 -7.98 -11.85
CA TYR A 48 7.51 -7.52 -11.92
C TYR A 48 8.46 -8.47 -11.21
N SER A 49 8.08 -9.00 -10.05
CA SER A 49 8.91 -9.94 -9.27
C SER A 49 9.06 -11.32 -9.92
N ASN A 50 8.00 -11.79 -10.59
CA ASN A 50 7.88 -13.11 -11.23
C ASN A 50 8.43 -13.12 -12.66
N ASN A 51 8.28 -12.02 -13.40
CA ASN A 51 8.61 -11.89 -14.81
C ASN A 51 9.60 -10.74 -15.10
N LYS A 52 10.45 -10.41 -14.12
CA LYS A 52 11.37 -9.27 -14.14
C LYS A 52 12.16 -9.17 -15.44
N SER A 53 12.80 -10.26 -15.87
CA SER A 53 13.66 -10.24 -17.06
C SER A 53 12.88 -9.93 -18.33
N HIS A 54 11.66 -10.45 -18.47
CA HIS A 54 10.80 -10.16 -19.61
C HIS A 54 10.37 -8.70 -19.62
N ILE A 55 9.88 -8.20 -18.48
CA ILE A 55 9.42 -6.82 -18.33
C ILE A 55 10.55 -5.82 -18.61
N LEU A 56 11.75 -6.05 -18.04
CA LEU A 56 12.91 -5.20 -18.29
C LEU A 56 13.32 -5.20 -19.77
N LYS A 57 13.27 -6.37 -20.42
CA LYS A 57 13.55 -6.49 -21.86
C LYS A 57 12.51 -5.72 -22.69
N SER A 58 11.22 -5.83 -22.38
CA SER A 58 10.16 -5.10 -23.06
C SER A 58 10.29 -3.58 -22.87
N ALA A 59 10.69 -3.15 -21.67
CA ALA A 59 10.98 -1.75 -21.36
C ALA A 59 12.28 -1.24 -22.00
N GLY A 60 13.09 -2.10 -22.63
CA GLY A 60 14.39 -1.74 -23.19
C GLY A 60 15.41 -1.33 -22.12
N VAL A 61 15.26 -1.79 -20.88
CA VAL A 61 16.13 -1.44 -19.75
C VAL A 61 17.00 -2.63 -19.35
N ASP A 62 18.30 -2.41 -19.28
CA ASP A 62 19.24 -3.35 -18.68
C ASP A 62 19.13 -3.29 -17.16
N GLU A 63 18.97 -4.44 -16.50
CA GLU A 63 18.89 -4.53 -15.03
C GLU A 63 20.10 -3.89 -14.35
N SER A 64 21.29 -4.01 -14.94
CA SER A 64 22.53 -3.43 -14.40
C SER A 64 22.55 -1.90 -14.45
N ALA A 65 21.67 -1.28 -15.24
CA ALA A 65 21.52 0.17 -15.29
C ALA A 65 20.68 0.71 -14.13
N ILE A 66 19.87 -0.13 -13.47
CA ILE A 66 18.96 0.29 -12.40
C ILE A 66 19.78 0.61 -11.12
N PRO A 67 19.71 1.85 -10.60
CA PRO A 67 20.42 2.20 -9.38
C PRO A 67 19.93 1.39 -8.17
N THR A 68 20.83 0.98 -7.29
CA THR A 68 20.49 0.17 -6.09
C THR A 68 19.58 0.89 -5.09
N ASN A 69 19.51 2.22 -5.16
CA ASN A 69 18.61 3.03 -4.34
C ASN A 69 17.20 3.17 -4.94
N VAL A 70 16.95 2.64 -6.14
CA VAL A 70 15.63 2.62 -6.78
C VAL A 70 14.97 1.27 -6.50
N ASN A 71 13.95 1.26 -5.64
CA ASN A 71 13.14 0.09 -5.39
C ASN A 71 11.91 0.08 -6.31
N ILE A 72 12.03 -0.62 -7.44
CA ILE A 72 10.95 -0.73 -8.44
C ILE A 72 9.70 -1.41 -7.86
N GLU A 73 9.86 -2.46 -7.05
CA GLU A 73 8.73 -3.18 -6.44
C GLU A 73 7.88 -2.23 -5.60
N ASN A 74 8.49 -1.38 -4.77
CA ASN A 74 7.73 -0.44 -3.93
C ASN A 74 7.06 0.67 -4.73
N ILE A 75 7.69 1.12 -5.81
CA ILE A 75 7.08 2.07 -6.75
C ILE A 75 5.84 1.44 -7.40
N LEU A 76 5.92 0.16 -7.78
CA LEU A 76 4.80 -0.59 -8.35
C LEU A 76 3.68 -0.84 -7.33
N VAL A 77 4.01 -1.17 -6.07
CA VAL A 77 3.01 -1.25 -5.00
C VAL A 77 2.33 0.10 -4.82
N ALA A 78 3.07 1.21 -4.82
CA ALA A 78 2.51 2.55 -4.68
C ALA A 78 1.55 2.89 -5.84
N LYS A 79 1.94 2.53 -7.07
CA LYS A 79 1.10 2.66 -8.25
C LYS A 79 -0.18 1.80 -8.14
N GLN A 80 -0.05 0.55 -7.75
CA GLN A 80 -1.17 -0.38 -7.56
C GLN A 80 -2.16 0.15 -6.53
N ILE A 81 -1.68 0.63 -5.38
CA ILE A 81 -2.51 1.25 -4.33
C ILE A 81 -3.22 2.48 -4.89
N SER A 82 -2.49 3.36 -5.58
CA SER A 82 -3.07 4.57 -6.17
C SER A 82 -4.18 4.25 -7.18
N ASP A 83 -4.00 3.23 -8.01
CA ASP A 83 -5.01 2.81 -8.99
C ASP A 83 -6.23 2.21 -8.29
N LEU A 84 -6.03 1.26 -7.36
CA LEU A 84 -7.11 0.62 -6.62
C LEU A 84 -7.96 1.65 -5.87
N ILE A 85 -7.34 2.59 -5.16
CA ILE A 85 -8.06 3.63 -4.41
C ILE A 85 -8.89 4.54 -5.32
N ASN A 86 -8.42 4.76 -6.55
CA ASN A 86 -9.14 5.59 -7.51
C ASN A 86 -10.28 4.86 -8.23
N GLN A 87 -10.13 3.55 -8.43
CA GLN A 87 -11.06 2.74 -9.21
C GLN A 87 -12.10 2.01 -8.35
N SER A 88 -11.81 1.71 -7.09
CA SER A 88 -12.65 0.89 -6.21
C SER A 88 -13.47 1.74 -5.22
N PRO A 89 -14.81 1.82 -5.34
CA PRO A 89 -15.65 2.60 -4.43
C PRO A 89 -15.57 2.15 -2.96
N GLU A 90 -15.33 0.87 -2.74
CA GLU A 90 -15.16 0.26 -1.42
C GLU A 90 -13.90 0.75 -0.68
N LEU A 91 -12.94 1.35 -1.38
CA LEU A 91 -11.73 1.94 -0.79
C LEU A 91 -11.90 3.44 -0.49
N ARG A 92 -13.14 3.95 -0.49
CA ARG A 92 -13.43 5.37 -0.20
C ARG A 92 -12.92 5.81 1.17
N GLY A 93 -12.93 4.93 2.17
CA GLY A 93 -12.42 5.24 3.52
C GLY A 93 -10.96 5.67 3.48
N ILE A 94 -10.07 4.79 2.97
CA ILE A 94 -8.65 5.10 2.85
C ILE A 94 -8.38 6.25 1.86
N LYS A 95 -9.17 6.35 0.77
CA LYS A 95 -9.11 7.48 -0.17
C LYS A 95 -9.27 8.82 0.53
N ASN A 96 -10.31 8.94 1.36
CA ASN A 96 -10.59 10.17 2.10
C ASN A 96 -9.45 10.50 3.06
N HIS A 97 -8.86 9.50 3.72
CA HIS A 97 -7.74 9.72 4.64
C HIS A 97 -6.47 10.19 3.94
N ILE A 98 -6.22 9.73 2.70
CA ILE A 98 -5.13 10.25 1.87
C ILE A 98 -5.42 11.71 1.47
N SER A 99 -6.62 12.00 0.96
CA SER A 99 -7.01 13.35 0.55
C SER A 99 -6.99 14.35 1.70
N ASN A 100 -7.33 13.91 2.92
CA ASN A 100 -7.32 14.73 4.13
C ASN A 100 -5.91 14.87 4.75
N GLY A 101 -4.88 14.24 4.16
CA GLY A 101 -3.51 14.30 4.67
C GLY A 101 -3.25 13.49 5.93
N ASN A 102 -4.16 12.59 6.32
CA ASN A 102 -3.97 11.68 7.46
C ASN A 102 -3.01 10.53 7.12
N VAL A 103 -2.98 10.12 5.85
CA VAL A 103 -2.18 9.03 5.32
C VAL A 103 -1.44 9.53 4.08
N LYS A 104 -0.21 9.05 3.86
CA LYS A 104 0.56 9.29 2.65
C LYS A 104 1.01 7.98 2.02
N ILE A 105 1.08 7.97 0.70
CA ILE A 105 1.78 6.94 -0.06
C ILE A 105 3.27 7.33 -0.06
N ASP A 106 4.14 6.44 0.42
CA ASP A 106 5.57 6.68 0.50
C ASP A 106 6.34 5.48 -0.04
N ALA A 107 6.82 5.58 -1.28
CA ALA A 107 7.59 4.53 -1.95
C ALA A 107 9.11 4.63 -1.72
N SER A 108 9.57 5.55 -0.87
CA SER A 108 11.01 5.76 -0.64
C SER A 108 11.63 4.75 0.34
N ASP A 109 10.80 4.14 1.17
CA ASP A 109 11.20 3.14 2.17
C ASP A 109 11.12 1.74 1.57
N ALA A 110 12.09 0.88 1.85
CA ALA A 110 12.18 -0.47 1.29
C ALA A 110 11.06 -1.42 1.73
N SER A 111 10.28 -1.08 2.78
CA SER A 111 9.33 -2.00 3.40
C SER A 111 7.93 -1.45 3.65
N SER A 112 7.62 -0.22 3.27
CA SER A 112 6.33 0.41 3.56
C SER A 112 5.86 1.22 2.38
N VAL A 113 4.54 1.23 2.14
CA VAL A 113 3.98 1.99 1.02
C VAL A 113 2.85 2.92 1.46
N LEU A 114 2.21 2.67 2.61
CA LEU A 114 1.35 3.65 3.27
C LEU A 114 1.86 3.97 4.68
N LYS A 115 2.00 5.26 4.96
CA LYS A 115 2.38 5.79 6.28
C LYS A 115 1.31 6.72 6.82
N LEU A 116 1.14 6.69 8.14
CA LEU A 116 0.44 7.75 8.87
C LEU A 116 1.20 9.06 8.68
N ASN A 117 0.47 10.15 8.45
CA ASN A 117 1.03 11.47 8.20
C ASN A 117 0.57 12.51 9.24
N SER A 118 -0.42 12.18 10.07
CA SER A 118 -0.84 13.01 11.20
C SER A 118 -0.06 12.67 12.46
N GLU A 119 0.57 13.65 13.10
CA GLU A 119 1.27 13.46 14.37
C GLU A 119 0.38 12.85 15.46
N LYS A 120 -0.91 13.22 15.49
CA LYS A 120 -1.85 12.69 16.48
C LYS A 120 -2.09 11.21 16.26
N LEU A 121 -2.20 10.77 15.01
CA LEU A 121 -2.34 9.36 14.66
C LEU A 121 -1.06 8.59 15.00
N ILE A 122 0.10 9.12 14.63
CA ILE A 122 1.40 8.48 14.90
C ILE A 122 1.62 8.28 16.40
N LYS A 123 1.29 9.28 17.24
CA LYS A 123 1.41 9.18 18.70
C LYS A 123 0.44 8.18 19.34
N ASN A 124 -0.64 7.84 18.64
CA ASN A 124 -1.63 6.84 19.07
C ASN A 124 -1.62 5.68 18.08
N ALA A 125 -0.44 5.22 17.65
CA ALA A 125 -0.30 4.02 16.85
C ALA A 125 0.93 3.24 17.32
N ALA A 126 0.96 1.94 17.06
CA ALA A 126 2.12 1.11 17.34
C ALA A 126 3.30 1.39 16.39
N SER A 127 3.01 1.92 15.19
CA SER A 127 3.97 2.29 14.16
C SER A 127 3.41 3.41 13.29
N ASP A 128 4.28 4.22 12.69
CA ASP A 128 3.93 5.16 11.63
C ASP A 128 3.66 4.48 10.29
N VAL A 129 4.07 3.21 10.12
CA VAL A 129 3.74 2.39 8.95
C VAL A 129 2.32 1.86 9.07
N LEU A 130 1.43 2.36 8.21
CA LEU A 130 0.04 1.93 8.18
C LEU A 130 -0.14 0.63 7.39
N LEU A 131 0.47 0.51 6.22
CA LEU A 131 0.40 -0.70 5.40
C LEU A 131 1.79 -1.04 4.86
N ARG A 132 2.17 -2.30 5.08
CA ARG A 132 3.40 -2.92 4.61
C ARG A 132 3.05 -4.05 3.65
N VAL A 133 3.64 -4.01 2.47
CA VAL A 133 3.63 -5.10 1.49
C VAL A 133 5.03 -5.69 1.45
N SER A 134 5.16 -7.00 1.52
CA SER A 134 6.47 -7.67 1.50
C SER A 134 6.41 -8.92 0.66
N SER A 135 7.36 -9.08 -0.27
CA SER A 135 7.42 -10.24 -1.15
C SER A 135 7.75 -11.51 -0.36
N ILE A 136 6.93 -12.55 -0.53
CA ILE A 136 7.15 -13.88 0.06
C ILE A 136 8.02 -14.67 -0.91
N HIS A 137 9.26 -14.94 -0.50
CA HIS A 137 10.27 -15.58 -1.35
C HIS A 137 10.31 -17.11 -1.19
N HIS A 138 9.28 -17.75 -0.65
CA HIS A 138 9.35 -19.13 -0.14
C HIS A 138 8.39 -20.14 -0.76
N GLU A 139 7.69 -19.82 -1.85
CA GLU A 139 6.82 -20.81 -2.51
C GLU A 139 7.34 -21.20 -3.90
N PRO A 140 7.25 -22.49 -4.29
CA PRO A 140 7.69 -22.98 -5.59
C PRO A 140 6.79 -22.54 -6.76
N ILE A 141 5.68 -21.83 -6.48
CA ILE A 141 4.68 -21.38 -7.45
C ILE A 141 4.49 -19.87 -7.29
N GLY A 142 5.35 -19.09 -7.95
CA GLY A 142 5.28 -17.62 -7.93
C GLY A 142 5.69 -16.98 -6.60
N LYS A 143 6.30 -15.80 -6.66
CA LYS A 143 6.50 -14.95 -5.49
C LYS A 143 5.15 -14.32 -5.14
N GLY A 144 4.49 -14.83 -4.11
CA GLY A 144 3.36 -14.16 -3.47
C GLY A 144 3.80 -12.95 -2.64
N PHE A 145 2.87 -12.31 -1.97
CA PHE A 145 3.15 -11.18 -1.07
C PHE A 145 2.34 -11.26 0.22
N ASP A 146 2.93 -10.74 1.28
CA ASP A 146 2.28 -10.55 2.57
C ASP A 146 1.84 -9.08 2.67
N VAL A 147 0.60 -8.88 3.12
CA VAL A 147 0.07 -7.56 3.47
C VAL A 147 -0.14 -7.49 4.96
N SER A 148 0.44 -6.47 5.59
CA SER A 148 0.33 -6.27 7.03
C SER A 148 0.02 -4.81 7.39
N ILE A 149 -0.60 -4.62 8.56
CA ILE A 149 -1.00 -3.33 9.13
C ILE A 149 -0.27 -3.14 10.48
N PRO A 150 0.99 -2.66 10.48
CA PRO A 150 1.81 -2.54 11.69
C PRO A 150 1.32 -1.47 12.67
N ALA A 151 0.59 -0.46 12.19
CA ALA A 151 0.10 0.63 13.02
C ALA A 151 -0.89 0.18 14.10
N PHE A 152 -1.52 -0.99 13.93
CA PHE A 152 -2.59 -1.47 14.80
C PHE A 152 -2.12 -1.72 16.25
N HIS A 153 -2.90 -1.24 17.22
CA HIS A 153 -2.63 -1.46 18.64
C HIS A 153 -2.97 -2.90 19.04
N GLY A 154 -2.01 -3.61 19.63
CA GLY A 154 -2.15 -5.02 20.02
C GLY A 154 -1.36 -6.00 19.14
N GLY A 155 -0.70 -5.51 18.10
CA GLY A 155 0.15 -6.30 17.22
C GLY A 155 -0.23 -6.12 15.75
N SER A 156 0.74 -6.35 14.86
CA SER A 156 0.53 -6.23 13.41
C SER A 156 -0.56 -7.19 12.94
N ILE A 157 -1.59 -6.66 12.27
CA ILE A 157 -2.61 -7.47 11.59
C ILE A 157 -2.06 -7.92 10.23
N ARG A 158 -2.38 -9.14 9.81
CA ARG A 158 -2.16 -9.62 8.43
C ARG A 158 -3.47 -9.61 7.67
N ALA A 159 -3.44 -9.13 6.43
CA ALA A 159 -4.57 -9.15 5.51
C ALA A 159 -4.38 -10.27 4.47
N GLN A 160 -5.50 -10.76 3.92
CA GLN A 160 -5.49 -11.81 2.90
C GLN A 160 -4.92 -11.32 1.56
N ASP A 161 -5.17 -10.05 1.25
CA ASP A 161 -4.78 -9.42 -0.01
C ASP A 161 -4.64 -7.90 0.18
N LEU A 162 -4.19 -7.20 -0.88
CA LEU A 162 -3.96 -5.76 -0.85
C LEU A 162 -5.25 -4.94 -0.62
N VAL A 163 -6.37 -5.33 -1.24
CA VAL A 163 -7.65 -4.63 -1.12
C VAL A 163 -8.18 -4.76 0.30
N SER A 164 -8.18 -5.97 0.84
CA SER A 164 -8.53 -6.26 2.23
C SER A 164 -7.64 -5.48 3.20
N GLY A 165 -6.33 -5.41 2.95
CA GLY A 165 -5.40 -4.60 3.75
C GLY A 165 -5.71 -3.10 3.72
N LEU A 166 -6.06 -2.56 2.54
CA LEU A 166 -6.44 -1.16 2.37
C LEU A 166 -7.77 -0.82 3.08
N LYS A 167 -8.73 -1.76 3.10
CA LYS A 167 -9.98 -1.62 3.87
C LYS A 167 -9.69 -1.54 5.36
N ILE A 168 -8.96 -2.52 5.91
CA ILE A 168 -8.58 -2.57 7.32
C ILE A 168 -7.79 -1.31 7.72
N ALA A 169 -6.86 -0.86 6.88
CA ALA A 169 -6.10 0.37 7.12
C ALA A 169 -7.01 1.61 7.17
N GLY A 170 -8.01 1.70 6.29
CA GLY A 170 -8.98 2.80 6.29
C GLY A 170 -9.90 2.80 7.51
N GLU A 171 -10.36 1.62 7.94
CA GLU A 171 -11.15 1.44 9.16
C GLU A 171 -10.33 1.84 10.40
N TYR A 172 -9.11 1.32 10.52
CA TYR A 172 -8.20 1.64 11.61
C TYR A 172 -7.97 3.15 11.78
N VAL A 173 -7.73 3.87 10.68
CA VAL A 173 -7.52 5.33 10.75
C VAL A 173 -8.80 6.04 11.19
N SER A 174 -9.97 5.58 10.75
CA SER A 174 -11.26 6.15 11.15
C SER A 174 -11.50 5.97 12.64
N ASP A 175 -11.29 4.76 13.15
CA ASP A 175 -11.47 4.42 14.56
C ASP A 175 -10.47 5.17 15.45
N SER A 176 -9.21 5.25 15.01
CA SER A 176 -8.16 6.00 15.72
C SER A 176 -8.51 7.49 15.83
N LEU A 177 -9.04 8.10 14.77
CA LEU A 177 -9.46 9.51 14.79
C LEU A 177 -10.64 9.73 15.75
N LEU A 178 -11.61 8.81 15.76
CA LEU A 178 -12.74 8.85 16.68
C LEU A 178 -12.27 8.73 18.14
N GLU A 179 -11.38 7.78 18.43
CA GLU A 179 -10.82 7.59 19.77
C GLU A 179 -10.04 8.83 20.25
N ILE A 180 -9.21 9.43 19.38
CA ILE A 180 -8.48 10.66 19.68
C ILE A 180 -9.44 11.81 19.98
N LYS A 181 -10.53 11.93 19.21
CA LYS A 181 -11.54 12.98 19.43
C LYS A 181 -12.24 12.79 20.78
N SER A 182 -12.70 11.58 21.08
CA SER A 182 -13.34 11.25 22.37
C SER A 182 -12.42 11.53 23.56
N LYS A 183 -11.13 11.19 23.47
CA LYS A 183 -10.13 11.50 24.52
C LYS A 183 -9.93 13.01 24.70
N LEU A 184 -10.07 13.81 23.64
CA LEU A 184 -9.99 15.26 23.72
C LEU A 184 -11.24 15.86 24.36
N ASP A 185 -12.42 15.38 23.99
CA ASP A 185 -13.70 15.85 24.52
C ASP A 185 -13.81 15.58 26.03
N LEU A 186 -13.42 14.38 26.49
CA LEU A 186 -13.36 14.04 27.93
C LEU A 186 -12.41 14.97 28.71
N LYS A 187 -11.24 15.31 28.14
CA LYS A 187 -10.30 16.24 28.78
C LYS A 187 -10.83 17.68 28.87
N VAL A 188 -11.77 18.08 28.00
CA VAL A 188 -12.41 19.40 28.06
C VAL A 188 -13.48 19.43 29.14
N GLU A 189 -14.27 18.37 29.28
CA GLU A 189 -15.26 18.24 30.36
C GLU A 189 -14.60 18.27 31.74
N ASP A 190 -13.50 17.53 31.95
CA ASP A 190 -12.75 17.53 33.21
C ASP A 190 -12.22 18.94 33.57
N LYS A 191 -11.80 19.72 32.55
CA LYS A 191 -11.32 21.10 32.74
C LYS A 191 -12.43 22.11 33.01
N GLN A 192 -13.65 21.87 32.53
CA GLN A 192 -14.80 22.71 32.84
C GLN A 192 -15.38 22.41 34.22
N ALA A 193 -15.42 21.13 34.62
CA ALA A 193 -15.86 20.70 35.94
C ALA A 193 -14.93 21.20 37.07
N SER A 194 -13.64 21.42 36.78
CA SER A 194 -12.64 21.92 37.74
C SER A 194 -12.50 23.44 37.82
N LYS A 195 -13.31 24.23 37.09
CA LYS A 195 -13.38 25.67 37.33
C LYS A 195 -14.17 25.93 38.62
N PRO A 196 -13.56 26.46 39.70
CA PRO A 196 -14.30 26.80 40.90
C PRO A 196 -15.31 27.90 40.57
N LYS A 197 -16.60 27.65 40.86
CA LYS A 197 -17.58 28.73 40.99
C LYS A 197 -17.09 29.62 42.13
N LEU A 198 -16.49 30.77 41.80
CA LEU A 198 -16.35 31.88 42.73
C LEU A 198 -17.75 32.22 43.22
N LYS A 199 -18.08 31.76 44.43
CA LYS A 199 -19.24 32.25 45.18
C LYS A 199 -18.88 33.68 45.60
N MET A 200 -19.58 34.66 45.04
CA MET A 200 -19.77 35.96 45.67
C MET A 200 -20.68 35.80 46.89
#